data_AF-A0A4Y2I9C7-F1
#
_entry.id   AF-A0A4Y2I9C7-F1
#
_cell.length_a   1.000
_cell.length_b   1.000
_cell.length_c   1.000
_cell.angle_alpha   90.00
_cell.angle_beta   90.00
_cell.angle_gamma   90.00
#
_symmetry.space_group_name_H-M   'P 1'
#
loop_
_entity.id
_entity.type
_entity.pdbx_description
1 polymer ?
#
loop_
_entity_poly.entity_id
_entity_poly.type
_entity_poly.pdbx_seq_one_letter_code
_entity_poly.pdbx_strand_id
1 'polypeptide(L)'
;MFVPKEEQRGVIRFLVAKGVGVTLDLLCAAIKAKRSGLLSSGVVDLHDNARPHTATYTLNRLTEFGWAVLEHQPYSLDLSTCDFHNFGPLKKALKGRRSYSDNEVMDTIRNCFQSQLNNFYENGTYLFIAHADSLTHRVRSVLTVGGEEYNKNSTGVCLRNSRWD
;
A
#
# COMPACT_ATOMS: atom_id res chain seq x y z
N MET A 1 18.72 29.38 -20.97
CA MET A 1 19.49 28.38 -20.21
C MET A 1 18.63 27.13 -20.11
N PHE A 2 18.96 26.06 -20.82
CA PHE A 2 18.19 24.80 -20.81
C PHE A 2 18.65 23.96 -19.62
N VAL A 3 17.76 23.69 -18.67
CA VAL A 3 18.02 22.76 -17.57
C VAL A 3 18.07 21.34 -18.13
N PRO A 4 19.15 20.57 -17.93
CA PRO A 4 19.25 19.20 -18.42
C PRO A 4 18.11 18.31 -17.90
N LYS A 5 17.62 17.38 -18.73
CA LYS A 5 16.45 16.52 -18.42
C LYS A 5 16.58 15.77 -17.08
N GLU A 6 17.80 15.40 -16.69
CA GLU A 6 18.04 14.73 -15.40
C GLU A 6 17.86 15.65 -14.19
N GLU A 7 18.23 16.92 -14.32
CA GLU A 7 18.00 17.93 -13.29
C GLU A 7 16.50 18.25 -13.18
N GLN A 8 15.78 18.34 -14.30
CA GLN A 8 14.32 18.45 -14.31
C GLN A 8 13.63 17.26 -13.65
N ARG A 9 14.12 16.03 -13.92
CA ARG A 9 13.64 14.80 -13.27
C ARG A 9 13.88 14.82 -11.76
N GLY A 10 15.03 15.34 -11.31
CA GLY A 10 15.32 15.52 -9.89
C GLY A 10 14.34 16.46 -9.20
N VAL A 11 14.09 17.63 -9.82
CA VAL A 11 13.15 18.64 -9.30
C VAL A 11 11.72 18.09 -9.22
N ILE A 12 11.24 17.41 -10.28
CA ILE A 12 9.89 16.81 -10.28
C ILE A 12 9.76 15.77 -9.16
N ARG A 13 10.75 14.89 -8.98
CA ARG A 13 10.73 13.88 -7.90
C ARG A 13 10.66 14.53 -6.52
N PHE A 14 11.45 15.59 -6.30
CA PHE A 14 11.45 16.32 -5.04
C PHE A 14 10.10 17.01 -4.76
N LEU A 15 9.50 17.65 -5.77
CA LEU A 15 8.19 18.29 -5.61
C LEU A 15 7.08 17.27 -5.31
N VAL A 16 7.10 16.11 -5.96
CA VAL A 16 6.14 15.03 -5.68
C VAL A 16 6.33 14.50 -4.25
N ALA A 17 7.57 14.27 -3.80
CA ALA A 17 7.85 13.85 -2.42
C ALA A 17 7.38 14.90 -1.39
N LYS A 18 7.52 16.19 -1.68
CA LYS A 18 6.94 17.26 -0.85
C LYS A 18 5.42 17.19 -0.78
N GLY A 19 4.74 16.93 -1.91
CA GLY A 19 3.30 16.72 -1.93
C GLY A 19 2.85 15.55 -1.07
N VAL A 20 3.59 14.44 -1.09
CA VAL A 20 3.36 13.30 -0.18
C VAL A 20 3.56 13.71 1.29
N GLY A 21 4.60 14.51 1.59
CA GLY A 21 4.82 15.03 2.94
C GLY A 21 3.67 15.87 3.49
N VAL A 22 3.07 16.75 2.67
CA VAL A 22 1.87 17.50 3.08
C VAL A 22 0.71 16.56 3.43
N THR A 23 0.56 15.48 2.66
CA THR A 23 -0.48 14.46 2.92
C THR A 23 -0.20 13.72 4.22
N LEU A 24 1.05 13.36 4.50
CA LEU A 24 1.48 12.75 5.75
C LEU A 24 1.25 13.67 6.97
N ASP A 25 1.48 14.97 6.83
CA ASP A 25 1.20 15.96 7.87
C ASP A 25 -0.29 15.99 8.24
N LEU A 26 -1.16 16.03 7.23
CA LEU A 26 -2.61 15.99 7.41
C LEU A 26 -3.06 14.67 8.05
N LEU A 27 -2.47 13.55 7.64
CA LEU A 27 -2.76 12.24 8.21
C LEU A 27 -2.36 12.18 9.70
N CYS A 28 -1.16 12.66 10.03
CA CYS A 28 -0.68 12.73 11.41
C CYS A 28 -1.60 13.60 12.28
N ALA A 29 -2.02 14.77 11.78
CA ALA A 29 -2.99 15.62 12.47
C ALA A 29 -4.35 14.94 12.67
N ALA A 30 -4.84 14.23 11.65
CA ALA A 30 -6.10 13.50 11.73
C ALA A 30 -6.05 12.34 12.74
N ILE A 31 -4.94 11.59 12.80
CA ILE A 31 -4.72 10.52 13.78
C ILE A 31 -4.66 11.12 15.19
N LYS A 32 -3.92 12.22 15.39
CA LYS A 32 -3.87 12.94 16.66
C LYS A 32 -5.27 13.35 17.14
N ALA A 33 -6.11 13.86 16.25
CA ALA A 33 -7.45 14.33 16.59
C ALA A 33 -8.45 13.20 16.84
N LYS A 34 -8.42 12.14 16.02
CA LYS A 34 -9.48 11.10 16.01
C LYS A 34 -9.09 9.81 16.73
N ARG A 35 -7.80 9.56 16.90
CA ARG A 35 -7.24 8.29 17.37
C ARG A 35 -5.95 8.54 18.17
N SER A 36 -5.98 9.45 19.13
CA SER A 36 -4.80 9.83 19.92
C SER A 36 -4.14 8.63 20.62
N GLY A 37 -4.92 7.62 21.04
CA GLY A 37 -4.41 6.38 21.65
C GLY A 37 -3.53 5.53 20.72
N LEU A 38 -3.64 5.70 19.40
CA LEU A 38 -2.83 4.98 18.40
C LEU A 38 -1.38 5.49 18.39
N LEU A 39 -1.16 6.74 18.81
CA LEU A 39 0.18 7.32 18.90
C LEU A 39 0.96 6.76 20.09
N SER A 40 0.27 6.46 21.20
CA SER A 40 0.88 5.82 22.36
C SER A 40 1.22 4.34 22.13
N SER A 41 0.49 3.65 21.25
CA SER A 41 0.76 2.25 20.89
C SER A 41 1.79 2.07 19.78
N GLY A 42 2.22 3.16 19.15
CA GLY A 42 3.04 3.14 17.95
C GLY A 42 2.21 2.94 16.68
N VAL A 43 2.61 3.62 15.60
CA VAL A 43 1.98 3.51 14.28
C VAL A 43 2.97 2.81 13.34
N VAL A 44 2.47 1.79 12.63
CA VAL A 44 3.21 1.13 11.55
C VAL A 44 2.54 1.54 10.24
N ASP A 45 3.27 2.24 9.38
CA ASP A 45 2.83 2.64 8.05
C ASP A 45 3.10 1.53 7.03
N LEU A 46 2.11 1.26 6.20
CA LEU A 46 2.19 0.28 5.11
C LEU A 46 1.87 1.00 3.80
N HIS A 47 2.89 1.15 2.97
CA HIS A 47 2.81 1.75 1.64
C HIS A 47 3.66 0.96 0.64
N ASP A 48 3.42 1.18 -0.64
CA ASP A 48 4.23 0.56 -1.69
C ASP A 48 5.65 1.18 -1.77
N ASN A 49 6.52 0.56 -2.58
CA ASN A 49 7.88 1.06 -2.81
C ASN A 49 7.94 2.15 -3.89
N ALA A 50 6.85 2.86 -4.20
CA ALA A 50 6.92 3.91 -5.22
C ALA A 50 7.93 4.98 -4.79
N ARG A 51 8.59 5.57 -5.79
CA ARG A 51 9.72 6.51 -5.58
C ARG A 51 9.42 7.66 -4.61
N PRO A 52 8.21 8.27 -4.59
CA PRO A 52 7.89 9.30 -3.61
C PRO A 52 7.83 8.79 -2.17
N HIS A 53 7.43 7.54 -1.94
CA HIS A 53 7.31 6.93 -0.62
C HIS A 53 8.68 6.52 -0.05
N THR A 54 9.59 6.08 -0.91
CA THR A 54 10.98 5.74 -0.55
C THR A 54 11.95 6.92 -0.61
N ALA A 55 11.47 8.12 -0.97
CA ALA A 55 12.31 9.30 -1.00
C ALA A 55 12.77 9.69 0.41
N THR A 56 14.03 10.10 0.55
CA THR A 56 14.63 10.50 1.84
C THR A 56 13.78 11.52 2.60
N TYR A 57 13.19 12.48 1.88
CA TYR A 57 12.29 13.46 2.48
C TYR A 57 11.10 12.81 3.21
N THR A 58 10.44 11.85 2.56
CA THR A 58 9.28 11.13 3.10
C THR A 58 9.67 10.26 4.27
N LEU A 59 10.77 9.51 4.16
CA LEU A 59 11.29 8.65 5.23
C LEU A 59 11.69 9.46 6.47
N ASN A 60 12.34 10.61 6.28
CA ASN A 60 12.66 11.52 7.37
C ASN A 60 11.39 12.01 8.07
N ARG A 61 10.34 12.34 7.31
CA ARG A 61 9.07 12.81 7.88
C ARG A 61 8.35 11.72 8.69
N LEU A 62 8.36 10.48 8.22
CA LEU A 62 7.83 9.34 8.97
C LEU A 62 8.62 9.10 10.27
N THR A 63 9.94 9.25 10.20
CA THR A 63 10.83 9.16 11.38
C THR A 63 10.51 10.26 12.40
N GLU A 64 10.28 11.50 11.96
CA GLU A 64 9.89 12.62 12.83
C GLU A 64 8.56 12.37 13.56
N PHE A 65 7.65 11.59 12.96
CA PHE A 65 6.41 11.18 13.61
C PHE A 65 6.57 9.98 14.55
N GLY A 66 7.73 9.32 14.54
CA GLY A 66 7.97 8.07 15.26
C GLY A 66 7.22 6.89 14.66
N TRP A 67 6.91 6.93 13.36
CA TRP A 67 6.18 5.85 12.69
C TRP A 67 7.18 4.85 12.10
N ALA A 68 6.94 3.56 12.36
CA ALA A 68 7.69 2.50 11.72
C ALA A 68 7.15 2.26 10.31
N VAL A 69 8.01 1.92 9.36
CA VAL A 69 7.59 1.55 8.00
C VAL A 69 7.69 0.04 7.87
N LEU A 70 6.60 -0.61 7.48
CA LEU A 70 6.64 -2.05 7.19
C LEU A 70 7.32 -2.28 5.83
N GLU A 71 8.39 -3.06 5.81
CA GLU A 71 9.09 -3.39 4.57
C GLU A 71 8.16 -4.12 3.61
N HIS A 72 8.06 -3.60 2.39
CA HIS A 72 7.24 -4.17 1.34
C HIS A 72 8.13 -4.80 0.27
N GLN A 73 7.80 -6.01 -0.18
CA GLN A 73 8.54 -6.64 -1.28
C GLN A 73 8.31 -5.85 -2.59
N PRO A 74 9.33 -5.69 -3.46
CA PRO A 74 9.13 -5.07 -4.76
C PRO A 74 8.05 -5.81 -5.57
N TYR A 75 7.06 -5.07 -6.09
CA TYR A 75 6.00 -5.56 -6.99
C TYR A 75 4.99 -6.56 -6.39
N SER A 76 4.84 -6.60 -5.07
CA SER A 76 3.79 -7.37 -4.38
C SER A 76 2.49 -6.58 -4.24
N LEU A 77 1.78 -6.36 -5.35
CA LEU A 77 0.50 -5.63 -5.34
C LEU A 77 -0.58 -6.30 -4.44
N ASP A 78 -0.37 -7.57 -4.11
CA ASP A 78 -1.22 -8.41 -3.24
C ASP A 78 -1.15 -8.05 -1.75
N LEU A 79 -0.22 -7.18 -1.33
CA LEU A 79 -0.05 -6.78 0.07
C LEU A 79 -0.64 -5.41 0.42
N SER A 80 -0.99 -4.59 -0.56
CA SER A 80 -1.56 -3.27 -0.30
C SER A 80 -3.06 -3.35 0.00
N THR A 81 -3.45 -3.08 1.25
CA THR A 81 -4.86 -3.00 1.68
C THR A 81 -5.69 -2.06 0.81
N CYS A 82 -5.07 -1.01 0.29
CA CYS A 82 -5.72 -0.07 -0.60
C CYS A 82 -6.14 -0.73 -1.92
N ASP A 83 -5.26 -1.55 -2.51
CA ASP A 83 -5.47 -2.14 -3.83
C ASP A 83 -6.53 -3.23 -3.84
N PHE A 84 -6.54 -4.09 -2.83
CA PHE A 84 -7.49 -5.22 -2.77
C PHE A 84 -8.81 -4.89 -2.08
N HIS A 85 -8.85 -3.94 -1.14
CA HIS A 85 -10.04 -3.67 -0.31
C HIS A 85 -10.65 -2.30 -0.56
N ASN A 86 -9.88 -1.22 -0.40
CA ASN A 86 -10.42 0.15 -0.41
C ASN A 86 -10.82 0.62 -1.82
N PHE A 87 -10.05 0.26 -2.86
CA PHE A 87 -10.32 0.72 -4.21
C PHE A 87 -11.50 0.01 -4.88
N GLY A 88 -11.92 -1.16 -4.40
CA GLY A 88 -13.09 -1.87 -4.94
C GLY A 88 -14.39 -1.05 -4.84
N PRO A 89 -14.82 -0.67 -3.62
CA PRO A 89 -15.97 0.22 -3.41
C PRO A 89 -15.82 1.56 -4.10
N LEU A 90 -14.62 2.16 -4.07
CA LEU A 90 -14.38 3.45 -4.71
C LEU A 90 -14.56 3.39 -6.23
N LYS A 91 -14.00 2.37 -6.89
CA LYS A 91 -14.21 2.13 -8.32
C LYS A 91 -15.69 1.96 -8.65
N LYS A 92 -16.45 1.26 -7.80
CA LYS A 92 -17.91 1.12 -7.97
C LYS A 92 -18.63 2.47 -7.83
N ALA A 93 -18.28 3.29 -6.84
CA ALA A 93 -18.88 4.61 -6.62
C ALA A 93 -18.58 5.59 -7.76
N LEU A 94 -17.40 5.48 -8.40
CA LEU A 94 -17.00 6.33 -9.52
C LEU A 94 -17.46 5.79 -10.88
N LYS A 95 -17.84 4.51 -10.97
CA LYS A 95 -18.16 3.86 -12.25
C LYS A 95 -19.32 4.56 -12.96
N GLY A 96 -19.06 5.03 -14.19
CA GLY A 96 -20.09 5.63 -15.04
C GLY A 96 -20.52 7.04 -14.65
N ARG A 97 -19.91 7.63 -13.61
CA ARG A 97 -20.20 9.00 -13.18
C ARG A 97 -19.30 9.98 -13.96
N ARG A 98 -19.92 11.00 -14.57
CA ARG A 98 -19.18 12.16 -15.09
C ARG A 98 -19.13 13.21 -13.99
N SER A 99 -17.95 13.77 -13.76
CA SER A 99 -17.75 14.86 -12.81
C SER A 99 -17.21 16.07 -13.54
N TYR A 100 -17.68 17.25 -13.13
CA TYR A 100 -17.32 18.51 -13.80
C TYR A 100 -16.41 19.40 -12.95
N SER A 101 -16.09 18.97 -11.72
CA SER A 101 -15.17 19.65 -10.83
C SER A 101 -14.48 18.67 -9.88
N ASP A 102 -13.30 19.06 -9.39
CA ASP A 102 -12.57 18.30 -8.37
C ASP A 102 -13.38 18.16 -7.08
N ASN A 103 -14.17 19.18 -6.72
CA ASN A 103 -15.03 19.15 -5.54
C ASN A 103 -16.06 18.02 -5.63
N GLU A 104 -16.67 17.81 -6.80
CA GLU A 104 -17.63 16.73 -7.01
C GLU A 104 -16.97 15.35 -6.86
N VAL A 105 -15.74 15.21 -7.37
CA VAL A 105 -14.96 13.98 -7.21
C VAL A 105 -14.65 13.74 -5.73
N MET A 106 -14.19 14.78 -5.03
CA MET A 106 -13.86 14.71 -3.60
C MET A 106 -15.08 14.39 -2.74
N ASP A 107 -16.25 14.96 -3.03
CA ASP A 107 -17.50 14.63 -2.33
C ASP A 107 -17.92 13.18 -2.57
N THR A 108 -17.76 12.68 -3.80
CA THR A 108 -18.02 11.27 -4.11
C THR A 108 -17.12 10.34 -3.32
N ILE A 109 -15.83 10.65 -3.26
CA ILE A 109 -14.83 9.89 -2.48
C ILE A 109 -15.20 9.92 -0.99
N ARG A 110 -15.48 11.10 -0.42
CA ARG A 110 -15.87 11.23 0.99
C ARG A 110 -17.12 10.42 1.31
N ASN A 111 -18.17 10.57 0.51
CA ASN A 111 -19.43 9.86 0.71
C ASN A 111 -19.22 8.35 0.62
N CYS A 112 -18.40 7.88 -0.32
CA CYS A 112 -18.07 6.46 -0.43
C CYS A 112 -17.41 5.91 0.83
N PHE A 113 -16.45 6.62 1.43
CA PHE A 113 -15.79 6.14 2.66
C PHE A 113 -16.64 6.32 3.92
N GLN A 114 -17.49 7.35 3.97
CA GLN A 114 -18.44 7.57 5.06
C GLN A 114 -19.59 6.55 5.06
N SER A 115 -19.96 6.01 3.90
CA SER A 115 -21.01 4.99 3.80
C SER A 115 -20.52 3.58 4.10
N GLN A 116 -19.21 3.37 4.35
CA GLN A 116 -18.70 2.04 4.71
C GLN A 116 -19.09 1.67 6.14
N LEU A 117 -19.39 0.38 6.35
CA LEU A 117 -19.71 -0.15 7.68
C LEU A 117 -18.49 -0.05 8.61
N ASN A 118 -18.72 -0.03 9.92
CA ASN A 118 -17.65 0.06 10.94
C ASN A 118 -16.61 -1.06 10.77
N ASN A 119 -17.05 -2.29 10.45
CA ASN A 119 -16.17 -3.43 10.24
C ASN A 119 -15.44 -3.42 8.89
N PHE A 120 -15.73 -2.46 7.99
CA PHE A 120 -15.09 -2.41 6.68
C PHE A 120 -13.57 -2.32 6.82
N TYR A 121 -13.08 -1.39 7.64
CA TYR A 121 -11.64 -1.21 7.82
C TYR A 121 -10.99 -2.37 8.57
N GLU A 122 -11.70 -2.96 9.55
CA GLU A 122 -11.23 -4.15 10.26
C GLU A 122 -11.08 -5.35 9.31
N ASN A 123 -12.08 -5.58 8.46
CA ASN A 123 -12.03 -6.64 7.44
C ASN A 123 -10.86 -6.47 6.48
N GLY A 124 -10.57 -5.23 6.08
CA GLY A 124 -9.39 -4.92 5.26
C GLY A 124 -8.08 -5.30 5.95
N THR A 125 -7.95 -5.00 7.24
CA THR A 125 -6.79 -5.38 8.05
C THR A 125 -6.67 -6.90 8.21
N TYR A 126 -7.78 -7.61 8.48
CA TYR A 126 -7.77 -9.07 8.58
C TYR A 126 -7.36 -9.73 7.26
N LEU A 127 -7.85 -9.22 6.14
CA LEU A 127 -7.50 -9.74 4.83
C LEU A 127 -6.00 -9.51 4.50
N PHE A 128 -5.44 -8.39 4.94
CA PHE A 128 -3.99 -8.15 4.87
C PHE A 128 -3.20 -9.18 5.67
N ILE A 129 -3.56 -9.41 6.94
CA ILE A 129 -2.89 -10.38 7.80
C ILE A 129 -2.95 -11.78 7.15
N ALA A 130 -4.12 -12.19 6.68
CA ALA A 130 -4.28 -13.48 6.01
C ALA A 130 -3.43 -13.62 4.74
N HIS A 131 -3.30 -12.55 3.94
CA HIS A 131 -2.42 -12.55 2.77
C HIS A 131 -0.94 -12.58 3.14
N ALA A 132 -0.53 -11.82 4.15
CA ALA A 132 0.84 -11.80 4.65
C ALA A 132 1.26 -13.18 5.20
N ASP A 133 0.37 -13.86 5.93
CA ASP A 133 0.61 -15.22 6.42
C ASP A 133 0.75 -16.22 5.26
N SER A 134 -0.13 -16.13 4.26
CA SER A 134 -0.07 -16.95 3.04
C SER A 134 1.25 -16.76 2.28
N LEU A 135 1.70 -15.50 2.10
CA LEU A 135 2.96 -15.19 1.45
C LEU A 135 4.16 -15.68 2.27
N THR A 136 4.11 -15.54 3.59
CA THR A 136 5.15 -16.06 4.49
C THR A 136 5.26 -17.59 4.38
N HIS A 137 4.12 -18.29 4.32
CA HIS A 137 4.08 -19.73 4.06
C HIS A 137 4.65 -20.08 2.67
N ARG A 138 4.32 -19.31 1.63
CA ARG A 138 4.84 -19.52 0.27
C ARG A 138 6.35 -19.33 0.21
N VAL A 139 6.87 -18.22 0.73
CA VAL A 139 8.32 -17.93 0.78
C VAL A 139 9.06 -18.99 1.57
N ARG A 140 8.54 -19.39 2.74
CA ARG A 140 9.13 -20.48 3.54
C ARG A 140 9.15 -21.79 2.76
N SER A 141 8.09 -22.11 2.02
CA SER A 141 8.04 -23.32 1.19
C SER A 141 9.07 -23.30 0.06
N VAL A 142 9.21 -22.17 -0.65
CA VAL A 142 10.19 -21.97 -1.75
C VAL A 142 11.63 -22.11 -1.24
N LEU A 143 11.93 -21.54 -0.07
CA LEU A 143 13.25 -21.69 0.57
C LEU A 143 13.54 -23.13 0.98
N THR A 144 12.51 -23.90 1.32
CA THR A 144 12.66 -25.31 1.73
C THR A 144 12.88 -26.23 0.51
N VAL A 145 12.33 -25.86 -0.66
CA VAL A 145 12.50 -26.62 -1.92
C VAL A 145 13.59 -26.06 -2.85
N GLY A 146 14.43 -25.14 -2.37
CA GLY A 146 15.57 -24.62 -3.13
C GLY A 146 15.20 -23.80 -4.37
N GLY A 147 13.99 -23.24 -4.45
CA GLY A 147 13.55 -22.43 -5.59
C GLY A 147 12.80 -23.17 -6.70
N GLU A 148 12.51 -24.47 -6.56
CA GLU A 148 11.71 -25.20 -7.56
C GLU A 148 10.20 -24.84 -7.48
N GLU A 149 9.58 -24.73 -8.66
CA GLU A 149 8.21 -24.24 -8.84
C GLU A 149 7.18 -25.18 -8.20
N TYR A 150 6.30 -24.62 -7.36
CA TYR A 150 5.38 -25.37 -6.52
C TYR A 150 4.11 -25.76 -7.31
N ASN A 151 4.10 -26.92 -7.98
CA ASN A 151 2.91 -27.45 -8.65
C ASN A 151 2.16 -28.45 -7.75
N LYS A 152 1.06 -28.00 -7.14
CA LYS A 152 0.14 -28.87 -6.38
C LYS A 152 -0.93 -29.44 -7.32
N ASN A 153 -0.89 -30.74 -7.57
CA ASN A 153 -2.01 -31.51 -8.10
C ASN A 153 -2.97 -31.93 -6.96
N SER A 154 -4.22 -32.19 -7.32
CA SER A 154 -5.42 -32.35 -6.47
C SER A 154 -5.38 -33.49 -5.44
N THR A 155 -4.28 -34.24 -5.36
CA THR A 155 -4.09 -35.35 -4.41
C THR A 155 -2.96 -35.11 -3.40
N GLY A 156 -2.32 -33.93 -3.42
CA GLY A 156 -1.34 -33.54 -2.39
C GLY A 156 0.01 -34.27 -2.46
N VAL A 157 0.33 -34.92 -3.58
CA VAL A 157 1.61 -35.61 -3.78
C VAL A 157 2.54 -34.74 -4.65
N CYS A 158 3.68 -34.32 -4.09
CA CYS A 158 4.73 -33.64 -4.87
C CYS A 158 5.32 -34.60 -5.91
N LEU A 159 5.11 -34.32 -7.20
CA LEU A 159 5.82 -35.00 -8.28
C LEU A 159 7.09 -34.23 -8.64
N ARG A 160 8.24 -34.92 -8.63
CA ARG A 160 9.48 -34.43 -9.22
C ARG A 160 9.29 -34.26 -10.72
N ASN A 161 9.22 -33.04 -11.22
CA ASN A 161 9.32 -32.76 -12.65
C ASN A 161 10.80 -32.60 -13.01
N SER A 162 11.47 -33.72 -13.32
CA SER A 162 12.73 -33.70 -14.04
C SER A 162 12.47 -33.47 -15.53
N ARG A 163 12.55 -32.22 -16.00
CA ARG A 163 12.78 -31.92 -17.42
C ARG A 163 13.30 -30.49 -17.65
N TRP A 164 14.62 -30.36 -17.61
CA TRP A 164 15.37 -29.43 -18.45
C TRP A 164 16.58 -30.21 -18.97
N ASP A 165 16.40 -30.89 -20.10
CA ASP A 165 17.44 -31.09 -21.12
C ASP A 165 17.01 -30.24 -22.33
#